data_AF-I1CN04-F1
#
_entry.id   AF-I1CN04-F1
#
_cell.length_a   1.000
_cell.length_b   1.000
_cell.length_c   1.000
_cell.angle_alpha   90.00
_cell.angle_beta   90.00
_cell.angle_gamma   90.00
#
_symmetry.space_group_name_H-M   'P 1'
#
loop_
_entity.id
_entity.type
_entity.pdbx_description
1 polymer ?
#
loop_
_entity_poly.entity_id
_entity_poly.type
_entity_poly.pdbx_seq_one_letter_code
_entity_poly.pdbx_strand_id
1 'polypeptide(L)'
;MNQMTAIGVNPTGSDKLTSTRFYSQIVRPQLEYGLAISAVKSRELQKIESCQNQCLRRIFGGTSRSSIKVMLHLVNQPTMKERIHILQAKFLLRTIDTPDDTLMFRLLPYIRTSTSHSQWYKLTTSPLWRLCAETDPDQLDRRKFKAIRKDYLQESFENRCADTNSILLSACRPQLIVDPILWLPMSYIERSRLIRWRMGWLPGGRPKPCIYHPHDLLTRSHAIACLNMHHRLLMPSTVSDPLSYLLNLLPTSRKKPTIQRRSKYSA
;
A
#
# COMPACT_ATOMS: atom_id res chain seq x y z
N MET A 1 8.40 -27.31 -15.39
CA MET A 1 7.77 -25.96 -15.42
C MET A 1 6.75 -25.70 -14.29
N ASN A 2 6.19 -26.74 -13.64
CA ASN A 2 5.12 -26.60 -12.62
C ASN A 2 5.56 -26.27 -11.18
N GLN A 3 6.84 -26.47 -10.83
CA GLN A 3 7.33 -26.19 -9.46
C GLN A 3 7.46 -24.68 -9.18
N MET A 4 7.89 -23.90 -10.16
CA MET A 4 8.00 -22.44 -10.02
C MET A 4 6.64 -21.77 -9.85
N THR A 5 5.65 -22.17 -10.65
CA THR A 5 4.25 -21.74 -10.49
C THR A 5 3.67 -22.16 -9.15
N ALA A 6 4.02 -23.34 -8.61
CA ALA A 6 3.61 -23.76 -7.27
C ALA A 6 4.17 -22.87 -6.15
N ILE A 7 5.39 -22.32 -6.33
CA ILE A 7 6.03 -21.35 -5.40
C ILE A 7 5.43 -19.93 -5.58
N GLY A 8 4.53 -19.72 -6.54
CA GLY A 8 3.85 -18.44 -6.77
C GLY A 8 4.54 -17.54 -7.80
N VAL A 9 5.54 -18.06 -8.52
CA VAL A 9 6.16 -17.39 -9.66
C VAL A 9 5.10 -17.17 -10.74
N ASN A 10 4.83 -15.90 -11.07
CA ASN A 10 3.88 -15.54 -12.12
C ASN A 10 4.52 -15.71 -13.52
N PRO A 11 3.78 -15.52 -14.63
CA PRO A 11 4.35 -15.56 -15.98
C PRO A 11 5.47 -14.53 -16.23
N THR A 12 5.62 -13.54 -15.34
CA THR A 12 6.70 -12.54 -15.37
C THR A 12 7.87 -12.90 -14.45
N GLY A 13 7.93 -14.11 -13.90
CA GLY A 13 9.08 -14.64 -13.16
C GLY A 13 9.12 -14.34 -11.65
N SER A 14 8.12 -13.71 -11.03
CA SER A 14 8.13 -13.41 -9.57
C SER A 14 6.73 -13.32 -8.96
N ASP A 15 6.57 -13.55 -7.66
CA ASP A 15 5.28 -13.30 -7.02
C ASP A 15 4.97 -11.80 -6.91
N LYS A 16 3.69 -11.43 -6.76
CA LYS A 16 3.23 -10.03 -6.77
C LYS A 16 3.89 -9.18 -5.68
N LEU A 17 4.17 -9.75 -4.50
CA LEU A 17 4.79 -9.00 -3.41
C LEU A 17 6.25 -8.70 -3.74
N THR A 18 7.00 -9.70 -4.24
CA THR A 18 8.39 -9.51 -4.66
C THR A 18 8.51 -8.52 -5.83
N SER A 19 7.67 -8.64 -6.86
CA SER A 19 7.61 -7.68 -7.97
C SER A 19 7.32 -6.26 -7.50
N THR A 20 6.47 -6.09 -6.48
CA THR A 20 6.21 -4.78 -5.90
C THR A 20 7.41 -4.24 -5.12
N ARG A 21 8.17 -5.10 -4.44
CA ARG A 21 9.42 -4.71 -3.78
C ARG A 21 10.48 -4.26 -4.79
N PHE A 22 10.63 -4.97 -5.90
CA PHE A 22 11.49 -4.54 -7.01
C PHE A 22 11.08 -3.17 -7.55
N TYR A 23 9.78 -2.94 -7.80
CA TYR A 23 9.27 -1.61 -8.16
C TYR A 23 9.68 -0.55 -7.13
N SER A 24 9.55 -0.86 -5.84
CA SER A 24 9.83 0.08 -4.75
C SER A 24 11.33 0.39 -4.59
N GLN A 25 12.20 -0.54 -4.98
CA GLN A 25 13.65 -0.43 -4.84
C GLN A 25 14.37 0.09 -6.08
N ILE A 26 13.82 -0.14 -7.27
CA ILE A 26 14.50 0.16 -8.55
C ILE A 26 13.79 1.29 -9.30
N VAL A 27 12.49 1.15 -9.53
CA VAL A 27 11.73 2.07 -10.40
C VAL A 27 11.29 3.31 -9.63
N ARG A 28 10.72 3.14 -8.43
CA ARG A 28 10.19 4.26 -7.66
C ARG A 28 11.24 5.31 -7.28
N PRO A 29 12.49 4.96 -6.91
CA PRO A 29 13.51 5.96 -6.66
C PRO A 29 13.78 6.91 -7.84
N GLN A 30 13.64 6.42 -9.09
CA GLN A 30 13.75 7.27 -10.28
C GLN A 30 12.60 8.28 -10.37
N LEU A 31 11.38 7.88 -9.99
CA LEU A 31 10.23 8.77 -9.89
C LEU A 31 10.33 9.76 -8.73
N GLU A 32 11.03 9.37 -7.66
CA GLU A 32 11.17 10.15 -6.42
C GLU A 32 12.32 11.17 -6.48
N TYR A 33 13.18 11.10 -7.51
CA TYR A 33 14.32 11.98 -7.64
C TYR A 33 13.88 13.46 -7.66
N GLY A 34 14.47 14.28 -6.79
CA GLY A 34 14.13 15.69 -6.62
C GLY A 34 12.86 15.99 -5.83
N LEU A 35 11.94 15.03 -5.63
CA LEU A 35 10.65 15.28 -4.96
C LEU A 35 10.78 15.75 -3.50
N ALA A 36 11.89 15.42 -2.85
CA ALA A 36 12.16 15.83 -1.48
C ALA A 36 12.41 17.33 -1.32
N ILE A 37 12.90 18.01 -2.38
CA ILE A 37 13.34 19.41 -2.36
C ILE A 37 12.49 20.32 -3.25
N SER A 38 11.58 19.76 -4.04
CA SER A 38 10.76 20.49 -5.00
C SER A 38 9.32 20.66 -4.53
N ALA A 39 8.74 21.82 -4.83
CA ALA A 39 7.29 22.04 -4.75
C ALA A 39 6.63 21.46 -6.01
N VAL A 40 6.06 20.26 -5.89
CA VAL A 40 5.51 19.51 -7.02
C VAL A 40 4.16 20.10 -7.44
N LYS A 41 4.02 20.45 -8.73
CA LYS A 41 2.74 20.94 -9.26
C LYS A 41 1.73 19.80 -9.37
N SER A 42 0.44 20.11 -9.29
CA SER A 42 -0.64 19.11 -9.40
C SER A 42 -0.54 18.25 -10.67
N ARG A 43 -0.23 18.85 -11.82
CA ARG A 43 -0.05 18.13 -13.10
C ARG A 43 1.11 17.14 -13.07
N GLU A 44 2.21 17.48 -12.40
CA GLU A 44 3.38 16.60 -12.27
C GLU A 44 3.09 15.46 -11.31
N LEU A 45 2.44 15.77 -10.18
CA LEU A 45 1.94 14.76 -9.24
C LEU A 45 1.04 13.74 -9.94
N GLN A 46 0.08 14.19 -10.75
CA GLN A 46 -0.80 13.30 -11.51
C GLN A 46 -0.05 12.38 -12.48
N LYS A 47 1.00 12.88 -13.15
CA LYS A 47 1.83 12.06 -14.05
C LYS A 47 2.58 10.99 -13.27
N ILE A 48 3.22 11.36 -12.16
CA ILE A 48 4.00 10.45 -11.32
C ILE A 48 3.07 9.40 -10.68
N GLU A 49 1.90 9.82 -10.21
CA GLU A 49 0.89 8.93 -9.67
C GLU A 49 0.33 7.99 -10.74
N SER A 50 0.08 8.47 -11.96
CA SER A 50 -0.30 7.62 -13.09
C SER A 50 0.78 6.57 -13.41
N CYS A 51 2.06 6.94 -13.36
CA CYS A 51 3.17 6.01 -13.56
C CYS A 51 3.17 4.89 -12.49
N GLN A 52 3.08 5.24 -11.21
CA GLN A 52 2.93 4.27 -10.12
C GLN A 52 1.74 3.34 -10.35
N ASN A 53 0.59 3.93 -10.71
CA ASN A 53 -0.65 3.20 -10.91
C ASN A 53 -0.54 2.20 -12.06
N GLN A 54 0.15 2.57 -13.15
CA GLN A 54 0.43 1.68 -14.27
C GLN A 54 1.40 0.54 -13.89
N CYS A 55 2.49 0.84 -13.16
CA CYS A 55 3.43 -0.17 -12.68
C CYS A 55 2.72 -1.23 -11.82
N LEU A 56 1.92 -0.79 -10.84
CA LEU A 56 1.18 -1.71 -9.96
C LEU A 56 0.13 -2.50 -10.72
N ARG A 57 -0.61 -1.88 -11.65
CA ARG A 57 -1.56 -2.61 -12.51
C ARG A 57 -0.86 -3.70 -13.31
N ARG A 58 0.31 -3.42 -13.89
CA ARG A 58 1.11 -4.43 -14.61
C ARG A 58 1.52 -5.58 -13.70
N ILE A 59 2.00 -5.30 -12.48
CA ILE A 59 2.38 -6.32 -11.50
C ILE A 59 1.20 -7.24 -11.14
N PHE A 60 0.02 -6.66 -10.97
CA PHE A 60 -1.19 -7.41 -10.60
C PHE A 60 -1.91 -8.05 -11.81
N GLY A 61 -1.51 -7.73 -13.05
CA GLY A 61 -2.23 -8.12 -14.26
C GLY A 61 -3.60 -7.43 -14.40
N GLY A 62 -3.73 -6.22 -13.85
CA GLY A 62 -4.95 -5.43 -13.86
C GLY A 62 -5.07 -4.49 -15.06
N THR A 63 -6.30 -4.09 -15.34
CA THR A 63 -6.67 -3.12 -16.39
C THR A 63 -6.81 -1.70 -15.83
N SER A 64 -7.06 -0.72 -16.68
CA SER A 64 -7.36 0.67 -16.26
C SER A 64 -8.54 0.78 -15.29
N ARG A 65 -9.51 -0.14 -15.38
CA ARG A 65 -10.70 -0.21 -14.50
C ARG A 65 -10.41 -0.84 -13.14
N SER A 66 -9.22 -1.40 -12.94
CA SER A 66 -8.88 -2.08 -11.71
C SER A 66 -8.63 -1.09 -10.57
N SER A 67 -9.14 -1.42 -9.39
CA SER A 67 -9.01 -0.58 -8.18
C SER A 67 -7.55 -0.49 -7.72
N ILE A 68 -6.90 0.60 -8.09
CA ILE A 68 -5.52 0.86 -7.67
C ILE A 68 -5.40 1.08 -6.16
N LYS A 69 -6.46 1.64 -5.53
CA LYS A 69 -6.54 1.84 -4.09
C LYS A 69 -6.37 0.51 -3.34
N VAL A 70 -7.04 -0.54 -3.80
CA VAL A 70 -6.92 -1.90 -3.22
C VAL A 70 -5.52 -2.46 -3.46
N MET A 71 -4.97 -2.35 -4.67
CA MET A 71 -3.61 -2.83 -4.94
C MET A 71 -2.59 -2.20 -3.99
N LEU A 72 -2.61 -0.86 -3.86
CA LEU A 72 -1.75 -0.12 -2.93
C LEU A 72 -1.88 -0.63 -1.49
N HIS A 73 -3.11 -0.84 -1.04
CA HIS A 73 -3.37 -1.36 0.30
C HIS A 73 -2.82 -2.79 0.49
N LEU A 74 -3.07 -3.71 -0.46
CA LEU A 74 -2.60 -5.10 -0.37
C LEU A 74 -1.07 -5.20 -0.18
N VAL A 75 -0.31 -4.32 -0.84
CA VAL A 75 1.16 -4.29 -0.78
C VAL A 75 1.73 -3.27 0.22
N ASN A 76 0.87 -2.63 1.01
CA ASN A 76 1.21 -1.57 1.95
C ASN A 76 2.07 -0.47 1.31
N GLN A 77 1.62 0.05 0.17
CA GLN A 77 2.31 1.12 -0.56
C GLN A 77 1.55 2.44 -0.41
N PRO A 78 2.26 3.54 -0.11
CA PRO A 78 1.65 4.86 -0.14
C PRO A 78 1.39 5.30 -1.59
N THR A 79 0.43 6.20 -1.75
CA THR A 79 0.27 7.04 -2.94
C THR A 79 1.51 7.89 -3.18
N MET A 80 1.67 8.41 -4.40
CA MET A 80 2.80 9.32 -4.68
C MET A 80 2.66 10.65 -3.94
N LYS A 81 1.43 11.10 -3.67
CA LYS A 81 1.17 12.28 -2.83
C LYS A 81 1.67 12.09 -1.40
N GLU A 82 1.27 11.01 -0.73
CA GLU A 82 1.78 10.66 0.60
C GLU A 82 3.30 10.48 0.58
N ARG A 83 3.85 9.91 -0.49
CA ARG A 83 5.29 9.68 -0.62
C ARG A 83 6.08 10.98 -0.71
N ILE A 84 5.59 11.97 -1.46
CA ILE A 84 6.16 13.32 -1.52
C ILE A 84 6.19 13.94 -0.13
N HIS A 85 5.07 13.91 0.60
CA HIS A 85 5.03 14.47 1.95
C HIS A 85 6.06 13.79 2.88
N ILE A 86 6.22 12.46 2.80
CA ILE A 86 7.25 11.73 3.56
C ILE A 86 8.67 12.14 3.17
N LEU A 87 8.93 12.34 1.87
CA LEU A 87 10.25 12.74 1.38
C LEU A 87 10.60 14.17 1.81
N GLN A 88 9.65 15.10 1.67
CA GLN A 88 9.79 16.50 2.08
C GLN A 88 9.99 16.61 3.59
N ALA A 89 9.18 15.92 4.40
CA ALA A 89 9.34 15.92 5.85
C ALA A 89 10.72 15.37 6.27
N LYS A 90 11.17 14.27 5.66
CA LYS A 90 12.52 13.73 5.92
C LYS A 90 13.64 14.69 5.53
N PHE A 91 13.48 15.41 4.42
CA PHE A 91 14.44 16.42 4.00
C PHE A 91 14.49 17.56 5.02
N LEU A 92 13.33 18.11 5.40
CA LEU A 92 13.24 19.19 6.39
C LEU A 92 13.84 18.81 7.74
N LEU A 93 13.57 17.59 8.25
CA LEU A 93 14.22 17.10 9.47
C LEU A 93 15.73 17.08 9.36
N ARG A 94 16.27 16.52 8.27
CA ARG A 94 17.71 16.52 8.05
C ARG A 94 18.28 17.93 8.02
N THR A 95 17.57 18.90 7.43
CA THR A 95 18.05 20.29 7.38
C THR A 95 18.10 20.97 8.75
N ILE A 96 17.28 20.55 9.71
CA ILE A 96 17.31 21.07 11.08
C ILE A 96 18.42 20.38 11.88
N ASP A 97 18.57 19.06 11.72
CA ASP A 97 19.57 18.26 12.42
C ASP A 97 20.98 18.33 11.77
N THR A 98 21.21 19.26 10.83
CA THR A 98 22.50 19.32 10.12
C THR A 98 23.55 20.00 11.00
N PRO A 99 24.77 19.44 11.13
CA PRO A 99 25.86 20.08 11.86
C PRO A 99 26.27 21.46 11.31
N ASP A 100 26.77 22.31 12.22
CA ASP A 100 27.10 23.72 11.97
C ASP A 100 28.20 23.95 10.91
N ASP A 101 29.06 22.94 10.70
CA ASP A 101 30.18 22.96 9.76
C ASP A 101 29.74 22.70 8.31
N THR A 102 28.50 22.27 8.09
CA THR A 102 28.00 21.97 6.76
C THR A 102 27.63 23.22 5.95
N LEU A 103 27.79 23.13 4.63
CA LEU A 103 27.27 24.16 3.71
C LEU A 103 25.77 24.39 3.91
N MET A 104 25.01 23.31 4.18
CA MET A 104 23.56 23.43 4.35
C MET A 104 23.21 24.31 5.53
N PHE A 105 23.84 24.10 6.69
CA PHE A 105 23.62 24.91 7.89
C PHE A 105 23.89 26.40 7.63
N ARG A 106 25.01 26.71 6.98
CA ARG A 106 25.36 28.10 6.61
C ARG A 106 24.37 28.74 5.64
N LEU A 107 23.71 27.94 4.80
CA LEU A 107 22.72 28.42 3.84
C LEU A 107 21.31 28.52 4.42
N LEU A 108 20.99 27.87 5.56
CA LEU A 108 19.65 27.88 6.16
C LEU A 108 19.08 29.30 6.37
N PRO A 109 19.83 30.29 6.88
CA PRO A 109 19.30 31.64 7.07
C PRO A 109 18.80 32.27 5.78
N TYR A 110 19.43 31.95 4.64
CA TYR A 110 19.08 32.48 3.32
C TYR A 110 17.99 31.67 2.63
N ILE A 111 17.86 30.39 2.95
CA ILE A 111 16.91 29.46 2.32
C ILE A 111 15.55 29.48 3.02
N ARG A 112 15.50 29.81 4.32
CA ARG A 112 14.27 29.80 5.13
C ARG A 112 13.43 31.08 4.98
N THR A 113 14.00 32.16 4.44
CA THR A 113 13.29 33.43 4.27
C THR A 113 12.23 33.32 3.17
N SER A 114 11.06 33.91 3.41
CA SER A 114 9.95 33.96 2.44
C SER A 114 10.29 34.77 1.19
N THR A 115 11.26 35.67 1.28
CA THR A 115 11.80 36.48 0.18
C THR A 115 12.79 35.72 -0.69
N SER A 116 13.26 34.55 -0.25
CA SER A 116 14.15 33.74 -1.07
C SER A 116 13.37 33.04 -2.18
N HIS A 117 14.01 32.85 -3.34
CA HIS A 117 13.48 31.99 -4.42
C HIS A 117 13.47 30.49 -4.04
N SER A 118 13.86 30.16 -2.81
CA SER A 118 13.87 28.81 -2.26
C SER A 118 12.48 28.20 -2.22
N GLN A 119 12.41 26.88 -2.42
CA GLN A 119 11.17 26.14 -2.23
C GLN A 119 10.98 25.71 -0.77
N TRP A 120 11.95 25.94 0.13
CA TRP A 120 11.95 25.42 1.49
C TRP A 120 10.67 25.78 2.26
N TYR A 121 10.24 27.04 2.21
CA TYR A 121 8.98 27.48 2.83
C TYR A 121 7.75 26.77 2.23
N LYS A 122 7.76 26.45 0.94
CA LYS A 122 6.65 25.68 0.33
C LYS A 122 6.62 24.24 0.84
N LEU A 123 7.78 23.66 1.16
CA LEU A 123 7.84 22.29 1.71
C LEU A 123 7.24 22.22 3.12
N THR A 124 7.38 23.28 3.92
CA THR A 124 6.81 23.31 5.28
C THR A 124 5.28 23.36 5.28
N THR A 125 4.64 23.69 4.15
CA THR A 125 3.18 23.63 4.02
C THR A 125 2.64 22.19 3.97
N SER A 126 3.50 21.18 3.79
CA SER A 126 3.11 19.77 3.75
C SER A 126 2.38 19.34 5.03
N PRO A 127 1.24 18.63 4.94
CA PRO A 127 0.46 18.25 6.12
C PRO A 127 1.26 17.37 7.10
N LEU A 128 2.08 16.45 6.58
CA LEU A 128 2.93 15.61 7.43
C LEU A 128 4.00 16.43 8.15
N TRP A 129 4.53 17.48 7.51
CA TRP A 129 5.50 18.35 8.16
C TRP A 129 4.88 19.14 9.31
N ARG A 130 3.67 19.68 9.13
CA ARG A 130 2.97 20.42 10.19
C ARG A 130 2.82 19.58 11.46
N LEU A 131 2.40 18.32 11.32
CA LEU A 131 2.33 17.37 12.43
C LEU A 131 3.69 17.14 13.11
N CYS A 132 4.78 17.14 12.35
CA CYS A 132 6.13 17.02 12.91
C CYS A 132 6.56 18.31 13.62
N ALA A 133 6.21 19.48 13.07
CA ALA A 133 6.61 20.79 13.60
C ALA A 133 5.82 21.23 14.83
N GLU A 134 4.61 20.71 15.02
CA GLU A 134 3.84 20.86 16.27
C GLU A 134 4.50 20.14 17.44
N THR A 135 5.33 19.13 17.16
CA THR A 135 6.14 18.46 18.17
C THR A 135 7.45 19.24 18.35
N ASP A 136 7.88 19.41 19.59
CA ASP A 136 9.16 20.03 19.94
C ASP A 136 10.33 19.43 19.10
N PRO A 137 11.06 20.22 18.29
CA PRO A 137 12.10 19.73 17.39
C PRO A 137 13.19 18.92 18.10
N ASP A 138 13.58 19.35 19.30
CA ASP A 138 14.63 18.71 20.10
C ASP A 138 14.23 17.31 20.58
N GLN A 139 12.95 16.98 20.52
CA GLN A 139 12.43 15.69 20.92
C GLN A 139 11.96 14.82 19.76
N LEU A 140 12.07 15.28 18.50
CA LEU A 140 11.56 14.56 17.34
C LEU A 140 12.55 13.48 16.87
N ASP A 141 12.65 12.41 17.65
CA ASP A 141 13.49 11.27 17.29
C ASP A 141 12.92 10.43 16.11
N ARG A 142 13.74 9.50 15.63
CA ARG A 142 13.35 8.55 14.56
C ARG A 142 12.10 7.73 14.92
N ARG A 143 11.83 7.48 16.21
CA ARG A 143 10.69 6.67 16.66
C ARG A 143 9.41 7.50 16.59
N LYS A 144 9.42 8.74 17.09
CA LYS A 144 8.30 9.68 17.00
C LYS A 144 7.96 10.00 15.56
N PHE A 145 8.95 10.30 14.70
CA PHE A 145 8.68 10.49 13.27
C PHE A 145 8.01 9.26 12.64
N LYS A 146 8.42 8.04 13.03
CA LYS A 146 7.80 6.80 12.54
C LYS A 146 6.35 6.67 13.02
N ALA A 147 6.02 7.11 14.24
CA ALA A 147 4.67 7.14 14.79
C ALA A 147 3.80 8.16 14.05
N ILE A 148 4.22 9.43 13.98
CA ILE A 148 3.52 10.50 13.27
C ILE A 148 3.25 10.11 11.80
N ARG A 149 4.27 9.57 11.11
CA ARG A 149 4.11 9.09 9.74
C ARG A 149 3.09 7.96 9.64
N LYS A 150 3.04 7.05 10.61
CA LYS A 150 2.08 5.94 10.63
C LYS A 150 0.67 6.49 10.80
N ASP A 151 0.47 7.41 11.72
CA ASP A 151 -0.84 8.00 12.03
C ASP A 151 -1.35 8.84 10.85
N TYR A 152 -0.47 9.64 10.25
CA TYR A 152 -0.76 10.37 9.00
C TYR A 152 -1.22 9.47 7.86
N LEU A 153 -0.53 8.34 7.64
CA LEU A 153 -0.92 7.39 6.59
C LEU A 153 -2.23 6.68 6.93
N GLN A 154 -2.45 6.39 8.21
CA GLN A 154 -3.67 5.73 8.70
C GLN A 154 -4.89 6.64 8.49
N GLU A 155 -4.79 7.91 8.89
CA GLU A 155 -5.83 8.93 8.65
C GLU A 155 -6.09 9.10 7.14
N SER A 156 -5.04 9.17 6.33
CA SER A 156 -5.20 9.27 4.86
C SER A 156 -5.88 8.04 4.26
N PHE A 157 -5.64 6.86 4.82
CA PHE A 157 -6.31 5.63 4.43
C PHE A 157 -7.79 5.62 4.82
N GLU A 158 -8.11 6.02 6.05
CA GLU A 158 -9.49 6.13 6.55
C GLU A 158 -10.32 7.10 5.71
N ASN A 159 -9.75 8.26 5.39
CA ASN A 159 -10.36 9.23 4.46
C ASN A 159 -10.64 8.61 3.08
N ARG A 160 -9.73 7.76 2.56
CA ARG A 160 -9.97 7.04 1.30
C ARG A 160 -11.03 5.96 1.43
N CYS A 161 -11.17 5.32 2.58
CA CYS A 161 -12.20 4.31 2.85
C CYS A 161 -13.60 4.94 2.98
N ALA A 162 -13.69 6.16 3.51
CA ALA A 162 -14.94 6.90 3.65
C ALA A 162 -15.52 7.41 2.31
N ASP A 163 -14.70 7.50 1.24
CA ASP A 163 -15.17 7.83 -0.11
C ASP A 163 -16.17 6.77 -0.62
N THR A 164 -17.35 7.22 -1.06
CA THR A 164 -18.44 6.36 -1.57
C THR A 164 -17.98 5.44 -2.70
N ASN A 165 -16.96 5.84 -3.47
CA ASN A 165 -16.43 5.05 -4.58
C ASN A 165 -15.40 3.98 -4.14
N SER A 166 -15.13 3.85 -2.85
CA SER A 166 -14.09 2.99 -2.28
C SER A 166 -14.63 1.71 -1.63
N ILE A 167 -15.78 1.19 -2.05
CA ILE A 167 -16.43 -0.01 -1.48
C ILE A 167 -15.46 -1.20 -1.35
N LEU A 168 -14.63 -1.44 -2.37
CA LEU A 168 -13.65 -2.54 -2.33
C LEU A 168 -12.52 -2.29 -1.32
N LEU A 169 -12.13 -1.03 -1.12
CA LEU A 169 -11.10 -0.66 -0.16
C LEU A 169 -11.66 -0.74 1.27
N SER A 170 -12.89 -0.29 1.51
CA SER A 170 -13.52 -0.37 2.83
C SER A 170 -13.80 -1.81 3.28
N ALA A 171 -13.98 -2.73 2.32
CA ALA A 171 -14.03 -4.17 2.60
C ALA A 171 -12.65 -4.81 2.92
N CYS A 172 -11.54 -4.09 2.71
CA CYS A 172 -10.21 -4.56 3.07
C CYS A 172 -9.94 -4.40 4.57
N ARG A 173 -8.72 -4.74 5.00
CA ARG A 173 -8.31 -4.68 6.40
C ARG A 173 -8.16 -3.21 6.84
N PRO A 174 -8.52 -2.84 8.08
CA PRO A 174 -8.36 -1.46 8.54
C PRO A 174 -6.89 -1.08 8.82
N GLN A 175 -6.00 -2.07 8.97
CA GLN A 175 -4.59 -1.85 9.27
C GLN A 175 -3.71 -1.73 8.02
N LEU A 176 -2.79 -0.77 8.02
CA LEU A 176 -1.76 -0.60 7.00
C LEU A 176 -0.61 -1.62 7.14
N ILE A 177 -0.85 -2.83 6.66
CA ILE A 177 0.12 -3.92 6.58
C ILE A 177 0.07 -4.60 5.22
N VAL A 178 1.09 -5.38 4.88
CA VAL A 178 1.04 -6.23 3.68
C VAL A 178 -0.01 -7.31 3.91
N ASP A 179 -0.99 -7.41 3.01
CA ASP A 179 -2.11 -8.34 3.15
C ASP A 179 -1.59 -9.79 3.20
N PRO A 180 -2.03 -10.59 4.19
CA PRO A 180 -1.60 -11.96 4.38
C PRO A 180 -1.78 -12.87 3.16
N ILE A 181 -2.75 -12.59 2.29
CA ILE A 181 -2.95 -13.39 1.06
C ILE A 181 -1.71 -13.37 0.15
N LEU A 182 -0.86 -12.34 0.26
CA LEU A 182 0.34 -12.22 -0.55
C LEU A 182 1.50 -13.08 -0.06
N TRP A 183 1.45 -13.59 1.17
CA TRP A 183 2.58 -14.31 1.76
C TRP A 183 2.24 -15.59 2.51
N LEU A 184 0.97 -15.82 2.84
CA LEU A 184 0.55 -17.09 3.44
C LEU A 184 0.82 -18.25 2.46
N PRO A 185 1.24 -19.42 2.98
CA PRO A 185 1.41 -20.61 2.16
C PRO A 185 0.04 -21.06 1.64
N MET A 186 -0.11 -21.06 0.31
CA MET A 186 -1.29 -21.52 -0.42
C MET A 186 -0.90 -21.70 -1.89
N SER A 187 -1.69 -22.47 -2.63
CA SER A 187 -1.48 -22.67 -4.05
C SER A 187 -1.58 -21.37 -4.83
N TYR A 188 -0.98 -21.33 -6.01
CA TYR A 188 -1.12 -20.21 -6.94
C TYR A 188 -2.57 -19.91 -7.29
N ILE A 189 -3.39 -20.95 -7.48
CA ILE A 189 -4.80 -20.84 -7.87
C ILE A 189 -5.61 -20.17 -6.76
N GLU A 190 -5.45 -20.64 -5.51
CA GLU A 190 -6.11 -20.05 -4.34
C GLU A 190 -5.71 -18.58 -4.17
N ARG A 191 -4.41 -18.28 -4.19
CA ARG A 191 -3.91 -16.91 -4.08
C ARG A 191 -4.46 -16.00 -5.17
N SER A 192 -4.48 -16.48 -6.41
CA SER A 192 -5.05 -15.75 -7.54
C SER A 192 -6.54 -15.46 -7.30
N ARG A 193 -7.31 -16.45 -6.85
CA ARG A 193 -8.75 -16.28 -6.54
C ARG A 193 -8.99 -15.28 -5.41
N LEU A 194 -8.21 -15.32 -4.33
CA LEU A 194 -8.34 -14.38 -3.21
C LEU A 194 -7.96 -12.95 -3.60
N ILE A 195 -6.89 -12.77 -4.38
CA ILE A 195 -6.50 -11.45 -4.89
C ILE A 195 -7.58 -10.92 -5.84
N ARG A 196 -8.09 -11.76 -6.74
CA ARG A 196 -9.20 -11.40 -7.63
C ARG A 196 -10.45 -11.02 -6.84
N TRP A 197 -10.77 -11.76 -5.79
CA TRP A 197 -11.84 -11.42 -4.86
C TRP A 197 -11.62 -10.03 -4.25
N ARG A 198 -10.47 -9.75 -3.62
CA ARG A 198 -10.16 -8.40 -3.08
C ARG A 198 -10.32 -7.29 -4.12
N MET A 199 -9.93 -7.57 -5.36
CA MET A 199 -10.00 -6.63 -6.47
C MET A 199 -11.40 -6.50 -7.11
N GLY A 200 -12.38 -7.30 -6.69
CA GLY A 200 -13.71 -7.36 -7.31
C GLY A 200 -13.72 -8.01 -8.70
N TRP A 201 -12.67 -8.76 -9.07
CA TRP A 201 -12.54 -9.44 -10.35
C TRP A 201 -13.19 -10.82 -10.29
N LEU A 202 -14.52 -10.86 -10.45
CA LEU A 202 -15.24 -12.10 -10.71
C LEU A 202 -14.89 -12.66 -12.11
N PRO A 203 -15.15 -13.95 -12.41
CA PRO A 203 -14.63 -14.66 -13.59
C PRO A 203 -14.71 -13.85 -14.89
N GLY A 204 -13.55 -13.40 -15.37
CA GLY A 204 -13.41 -12.66 -16.64
C GLY A 204 -13.37 -11.13 -16.54
N GLY A 205 -13.37 -10.54 -15.34
CA GLY A 205 -13.16 -9.10 -15.13
C GLY A 205 -14.29 -8.19 -15.63
N ARG A 206 -15.36 -8.79 -16.15
CA ARG A 206 -16.67 -8.20 -16.45
C ARG A 206 -17.72 -9.11 -15.84
N PRO A 207 -18.82 -8.57 -15.28
CA PRO A 207 -19.92 -9.41 -14.82
C PRO A 207 -20.38 -10.29 -15.99
N LYS A 208 -20.27 -11.61 -15.82
CA LYS A 208 -20.80 -12.60 -16.76
C LYS A 208 -22.15 -13.08 -16.24
N PRO A 209 -23.04 -13.59 -17.10
CA PRO A 209 -24.23 -14.31 -16.64
C PRO A 209 -23.85 -15.39 -15.62
N CYS A 210 -24.66 -15.53 -14.58
CA CYS A 210 -24.47 -16.59 -13.60
C CYS A 210 -24.77 -17.96 -14.24
N ILE A 211 -23.97 -18.98 -13.91
CA ILE A 211 -24.15 -20.34 -14.42
C ILE A 211 -25.48 -20.93 -13.94
N TYR A 212 -25.92 -20.58 -12.73
CA TYR A 212 -27.18 -21.03 -12.13
C TYR A 212 -28.36 -20.12 -12.46
N HIS A 213 -28.11 -18.85 -12.77
CA HIS A 213 -29.13 -17.84 -13.07
C HIS A 213 -28.74 -17.08 -14.34
N PRO A 214 -29.06 -17.60 -15.55
CA PRO A 214 -28.59 -17.02 -16.82
C PRO A 214 -29.04 -15.58 -17.08
N HIS A 215 -30.12 -15.14 -16.43
CA HIS A 215 -30.65 -13.77 -16.54
C HIS A 215 -29.96 -12.77 -15.60
N ASP A 216 -29.22 -13.26 -14.60
CA ASP A 216 -28.53 -12.42 -13.62
C ASP A 216 -27.03 -12.33 -13.91
N LEU A 217 -26.47 -11.14 -13.72
CA LEU A 217 -25.03 -10.94 -13.76
C LEU A 217 -24.38 -11.40 -12.46
N LEU A 218 -23.28 -12.14 -12.57
CA LEU A 218 -22.47 -12.59 -11.44
C LEU A 218 -21.68 -11.42 -10.84
N THR A 219 -22.36 -10.69 -9.95
CA THR A 219 -21.79 -9.67 -9.06
C THR A 219 -21.33 -10.29 -7.74
N ARG A 220 -20.66 -9.53 -6.85
CA ARG A 220 -20.23 -10.06 -5.54
C ARG A 220 -21.43 -10.42 -4.67
N SER A 221 -22.43 -9.54 -4.60
CA SER A 221 -23.67 -9.78 -3.87
C SER A 221 -24.40 -11.01 -4.41
N HIS A 222 -24.50 -11.13 -5.73
CA HIS A 222 -25.09 -12.31 -6.35
C HIS A 222 -24.28 -13.57 -6.03
N ALA A 223 -22.94 -13.54 -6.13
CA ALA A 223 -22.11 -14.69 -5.81
C ALA A 223 -22.26 -15.16 -4.35
N ILE A 224 -22.42 -14.22 -3.41
CA ILE A 224 -22.64 -14.51 -1.99
C ILE A 224 -23.96 -15.27 -1.79
N ALA A 225 -25.04 -14.78 -2.38
CA ALA A 225 -26.36 -15.41 -2.28
C ALA A 225 -26.43 -16.72 -3.07
N CYS A 226 -26.07 -16.69 -4.35
CA CYS A 226 -26.19 -17.81 -5.28
C CYS A 226 -25.32 -19.02 -4.88
N LEU A 227 -24.12 -18.79 -4.36
CA LEU A 227 -23.25 -19.89 -3.91
C LEU A 227 -23.48 -20.28 -2.44
N ASN A 228 -24.45 -19.64 -1.78
CA ASN A 228 -24.75 -19.81 -0.35
C ASN A 228 -23.47 -19.69 0.50
N MET A 229 -22.72 -18.60 0.28
CA MET A 229 -21.39 -18.43 0.87
C MET A 229 -21.42 -18.38 2.38
N HIS A 230 -22.44 -17.77 2.99
CA HIS A 230 -22.63 -17.73 4.44
C HIS A 230 -22.67 -19.12 5.05
N HIS A 231 -23.52 -20.00 4.51
CA HIS A 231 -23.63 -21.38 4.98
C HIS A 231 -22.31 -22.15 4.78
N ARG A 232 -21.69 -22.05 3.59
CA ARG A 232 -20.43 -22.76 3.30
C ARG A 232 -19.26 -22.31 4.17
N LEU A 233 -19.27 -21.05 4.59
CA LEU A 233 -18.22 -20.46 5.44
C LEU A 233 -18.58 -20.48 6.93
N LEU A 234 -19.74 -21.04 7.31
CA LEU A 234 -20.26 -21.04 8.68
C LEU A 234 -20.33 -19.63 9.29
N MET A 235 -20.81 -18.66 8.49
CA MET A 235 -20.89 -17.24 8.85
C MET A 235 -22.36 -16.78 8.95
N PRO A 236 -22.71 -15.90 9.91
CA PRO A 236 -24.05 -15.33 10.00
C PRO A 236 -24.41 -14.45 8.78
N SER A 237 -25.67 -14.50 8.35
CA SER A 237 -26.19 -13.68 7.24
C SER A 237 -26.13 -12.17 7.48
N THR A 238 -25.90 -11.74 8.73
CA THR A 238 -25.70 -10.33 9.10
C THR A 238 -24.41 -9.73 8.52
N VAL A 239 -23.42 -10.58 8.20
CA VAL A 239 -22.16 -10.13 7.60
C VAL A 239 -22.35 -9.96 6.10
N SER A 240 -22.34 -8.71 5.61
CA SER A 240 -22.57 -8.41 4.18
C SER A 240 -21.60 -9.13 3.23
N ASP A 241 -20.32 -9.21 3.58
CA ASP A 241 -19.29 -9.89 2.79
C ASP A 241 -18.51 -10.91 3.64
N PRO A 242 -18.98 -12.16 3.70
CA PRO A 242 -18.42 -13.17 4.60
C PRO A 242 -16.97 -13.52 4.27
N LEU A 243 -16.60 -13.54 2.99
CA LEU A 243 -15.23 -13.89 2.60
C LEU A 243 -14.26 -12.75 2.92
N SER A 244 -14.60 -11.49 2.61
CA SER A 244 -13.71 -10.36 2.98
C SER A 244 -13.54 -10.25 4.49
N TYR A 245 -14.60 -10.52 5.27
CA TYR A 245 -14.54 -10.58 6.72
C TYR A 245 -13.51 -11.62 7.21
N LEU A 246 -13.60 -12.87 6.74
CA LEU A 246 -12.64 -13.92 7.10
C LEU A 246 -11.21 -13.59 6.68
N LEU A 247 -11.01 -12.99 5.51
CA LEU A 247 -9.68 -12.55 5.05
C LEU A 247 -9.08 -11.48 5.97
N ASN A 248 -9.92 -10.63 6.57
CA ASN A 248 -9.49 -9.63 7.54
C ASN A 248 -9.10 -10.24 8.90
N LEU A 249 -9.49 -11.49 9.18
CA LEU A 249 -9.08 -12.24 10.37
C LEU A 249 -7.75 -12.99 10.20
N LEU A 250 -7.17 -13.01 9.00
CA LEU A 250 -5.89 -13.66 8.76
C LEU A 250 -4.76 -13.06 9.64
N PRO A 251 -3.70 -13.83 9.96
CA PRO A 251 -2.60 -13.35 10.81
C PRO A 251 -1.91 -12.11 10.24
N THR A 252 -1.60 -11.13 11.08
CA THR A 252 -0.95 -9.86 10.68
C THR A 252 0.57 -9.96 10.55
N SER A 253 1.16 -11.07 10.99
CA SER A 253 2.60 -11.29 10.98
C SER A 253 2.92 -12.74 10.60
N ARG A 254 4.03 -12.92 9.88
CA ARG A 254 4.61 -14.25 9.68
C ARG A 254 5.15 -14.74 11.03
N LYS A 255 4.70 -15.89 11.51
CA LYS A 255 5.38 -16.57 12.62
C LYS A 255 6.82 -16.81 12.18
N LYS A 256 7.79 -16.31 12.95
CA LYS A 256 9.19 -16.68 12.73
C LYS A 256 9.27 -18.20 12.91
N PRO A 257 9.92 -18.94 12.00
CA PRO A 257 10.18 -20.35 12.25
C PRO A 257 10.93 -20.43 13.59
N THR A 258 10.35 -21.13 14.56
CA THR A 258 11.04 -21.51 15.78
C THR A 258 12.19 -22.39 15.33
N ILE A 259 13.39 -21.82 15.28
CA ILE A 259 14.61 -22.60 15.11
C ILE A 259 14.66 -23.49 16.35
N GLN A 260 14.22 -24.74 16.22
CA GLN A 260 14.57 -25.77 17.18
C GLN A 260 16.09 -25.78 17.21
N ARG A 261 16.68 -25.29 18.30
CA ARG A 261 18.11 -25.45 18.57
C ARG A 261 18.37 -26.94 18.43
N ARG A 262 19.02 -27.37 17.35
CA ARG A 262 19.58 -28.71 17.26
C ARG A 262 20.48 -28.85 18.48
N SER A 263 20.07 -29.73 19.40
CA SER A 263 20.88 -30.20 20.51
C SER A 263 22.24 -30.59 19.94
N LYS A 264 23.29 -29.85 20.32
CA LYS A 264 24.67 -30.26 20.10
C LYS A 264 24.98 -31.37 21.11
N TYR A 265 24.59 -32.59 20.81
CA TYR A 265 25.12 -33.80 21.43
C TYR A 265 25.06 -34.94 20.43
N SER A 266 26.19 -35.23 19.78
CA SER A 266 26.65 -36.59 19.43
C SER A 266 27.95 -36.52 18.62
N ALA A 267 29.07 -36.65 19.34
CA ALA A 267 30.30 -37.40 19.04
C ALA A 267 31.42 -36.81 19.90
#